data_AF-A0A2M7AY00-F1
#
_entry.id   AF-A0A2M7AY00-F1
#
_cell.length_a   1.000
_cell.length_b   1.000
_cell.length_c   1.000
_cell.angle_alpha   90.00
_cell.angle_beta   90.00
_cell.angle_gamma   90.00
#
_symmetry.space_group_name_H-M   'P 1'
#
loop_
_entity.id
_entity.type
_entity.pdbx_description
1 polymer ?
#
loop_
_entity_poly.entity_id
_entity_poly.type
_entity_poly.pdbx_seq_one_letter_code
_entity_poly.pdbx_strand_id
1 'polypeptide(L)'
;MQKLFLDIETIPAEEKARKTLKMLYDKRVKKAKNGVVHEDFEQFLLNTCFDGAYGRIICIAYATNDDPVKSLCYDPDEAETLRQFWSIAGRHNLFIGHNVMDFDLRFIYQRSIVHKVRPTHNLSFARYRDYPIYDTMREWAKWCGATVGLEYLALALGIPTPKQGIDGSRVFEFYQQGRLDEIVKYCQRDVETTRLIY
;
A
#
# COMPACT_ATOMS: atom_id res chain seq x y z
N MET A 1 12.47 14.03 16.22
CA MET A 1 12.14 13.74 14.82
C MET A 1 10.70 13.25 14.79
N GLN A 2 9.83 13.85 13.98
CA GLN A 2 8.41 13.44 13.91
C GLN A 2 8.28 12.16 13.07
N LYS A 3 7.76 11.08 13.67
CA LYS A 3 7.59 9.76 13.04
C LYS A 3 6.17 9.56 12.56
N LEU A 4 6.02 9.09 11.33
CA LEU A 4 4.74 8.68 10.75
C LEU A 4 4.80 7.18 10.44
N PHE A 5 4.07 6.39 11.22
CA PHE A 5 3.81 4.98 10.90
C PHE A 5 2.64 4.94 9.92
N LEU A 6 2.71 4.10 8.89
CA LEU A 6 1.62 4.00 7.91
C LEU A 6 1.53 2.61 7.27
N ASP A 7 0.33 2.34 6.78
CA ASP A 7 -0.03 1.21 5.92
C ASP A 7 -1.20 1.65 5.01
N ILE A 8 -1.34 1.04 3.83
CA ILE A 8 -2.46 1.31 2.91
C ILE A 8 -3.17 0.04 2.48
N GLU A 9 -4.46 0.19 2.22
CA GLU A 9 -5.24 -0.82 1.49
C GLU A 9 -5.59 -0.34 0.11
N THR A 10 -5.50 -1.25 -0.85
CA THR A 10 -5.75 -0.97 -2.26
C THR A 10 -6.76 -1.93 -2.86
N ILE A 11 -7.49 -1.43 -3.84
CA ILE A 11 -8.42 -2.22 -4.65
C ILE A 11 -8.07 -2.09 -6.13
N PRO A 12 -8.53 -3.04 -6.97
CA PRO A 12 -8.34 -2.99 -8.41
C PRO A 12 -8.88 -1.70 -9.04
N ALA A 13 -8.45 -1.48 -10.27
CA ALA A 13 -8.88 -0.37 -11.09
C ALA A 13 -10.40 -0.35 -11.30
N GLU A 14 -10.95 0.85 -11.46
CA GLU A 14 -12.36 1.03 -11.77
C GLU A 14 -12.74 0.51 -13.15
N GLU A 15 -14.03 0.19 -13.30
CA GLU A 15 -14.62 -0.29 -14.55
C GLU A 15 -14.34 0.64 -15.74
N LYS A 16 -14.28 1.96 -15.51
CA LYS A 16 -13.96 2.95 -16.57
C LYS A 16 -12.56 2.75 -17.19
N ALA A 17 -11.62 2.13 -16.46
CA ALA A 17 -10.28 1.84 -16.95
C ALA A 17 -10.21 0.50 -17.71
N ARG A 18 -11.25 -0.35 -17.65
CA ARG A 18 -11.25 -1.72 -18.20
C ARG A 18 -10.91 -1.76 -19.69
N LYS A 19 -11.44 -0.84 -20.51
CA LYS A 19 -11.11 -0.75 -21.94
C LYS A 19 -9.63 -0.45 -22.18
N THR A 20 -9.06 0.49 -21.44
CA THR A 20 -7.64 0.87 -21.52
C THR A 20 -6.74 -0.27 -21.06
N LEU A 21 -7.10 -0.91 -19.94
CA LEU A 21 -6.39 -2.07 -19.40
C LEU A 21 -6.45 -3.26 -20.34
N LYS A 22 -7.59 -3.49 -21.02
CA LYS A 22 -7.72 -4.54 -22.03
C LYS A 22 -6.76 -4.34 -23.19
N MET A 23 -6.63 -3.11 -23.67
CA MET A 23 -5.64 -2.77 -24.69
C MET A 23 -4.20 -3.03 -24.21
N LEU A 24 -3.87 -2.72 -22.95
CA LEU A 24 -2.53 -2.99 -22.39
C LEU A 24 -2.26 -4.49 -22.24
N TYR A 25 -3.24 -5.24 -21.75
CA TYR A 25 -3.19 -6.69 -21.65
C TYR A 25 -2.96 -7.33 -23.02
N ASP A 26 -3.73 -6.95 -24.04
CA ASP A 26 -3.58 -7.51 -25.39
C ASP A 26 -2.20 -7.17 -26.00
N LYS A 27 -1.64 -5.98 -25.71
CA LYS A 27 -0.27 -5.63 -26.08
C LYS A 27 0.77 -6.49 -25.36
N ARG A 28 0.54 -6.82 -24.09
CA ARG A 28 1.41 -7.71 -23.30
C ARG A 28 1.39 -9.14 -23.84
N VAL A 29 0.21 -9.67 -24.15
CA VAL A 29 0.03 -10.99 -24.79
C VAL A 29 0.79 -11.06 -26.11
N LYS A 30 0.67 -10.04 -26.97
CA LYS A 30 1.40 -9.98 -28.25
C LYS A 30 2.93 -9.94 -28.09
N LYS A 31 3.44 -9.39 -26.98
CA LYS A 31 4.88 -9.29 -26.69
C LYS A 31 5.46 -10.50 -25.97
N ALA A 32 4.63 -11.37 -25.40
CA ALA A 32 5.10 -12.54 -24.66
C ALA A 32 5.86 -13.49 -25.61
N LYS A 33 7.12 -13.78 -25.29
CA LYS A 33 7.90 -14.80 -26.00
C LYS A 33 7.18 -16.13 -25.83
N ASN A 34 6.94 -16.85 -26.92
CA ASN A 34 6.14 -18.08 -27.00
C ASN A 34 4.62 -17.91 -26.80
N GLY A 35 4.10 -16.68 -26.71
CA GLY A 35 2.67 -16.41 -26.61
C GLY A 35 2.01 -16.80 -25.29
N VAL A 36 2.79 -17.25 -24.30
CA VAL A 36 2.26 -17.68 -23.00
C VAL A 36 2.21 -16.50 -22.04
N VAL A 37 1.00 -16.10 -21.67
CA VAL A 37 0.73 -15.28 -20.49
C VAL A 37 -0.02 -16.18 -19.51
N HIS A 38 0.47 -16.27 -18.28
CA HIS A 38 -0.08 -17.19 -17.26
C HIS A 38 -1.33 -16.66 -16.55
N GLU A 39 -1.66 -15.38 -16.76
CA GLU A 39 -2.84 -14.74 -16.20
C GLU A 39 -3.82 -14.40 -17.33
N ASP A 40 -5.12 -14.58 -17.09
CA ASP A 40 -6.15 -14.06 -17.99
C ASP A 40 -6.39 -12.55 -17.75
N PHE A 41 -7.34 -11.97 -18.48
CA PHE A 41 -7.61 -10.54 -18.35
C PHE A 41 -8.25 -10.16 -17.01
N GLU A 42 -9.08 -11.03 -16.41
CA GLU A 42 -9.68 -10.72 -15.11
C GLU A 42 -8.64 -10.77 -14.01
N GLN A 43 -7.73 -11.74 -14.05
CA GLN A 43 -6.61 -11.81 -13.11
C GLN A 43 -5.67 -10.60 -13.30
N PHE A 44 -5.38 -10.20 -14.55
CA PHE A 44 -4.62 -8.97 -14.83
C PHE A 44 -5.32 -7.72 -14.26
N LEU A 45 -6.65 -7.64 -14.39
CA LEU A 45 -7.45 -6.55 -13.82
C LEU A 45 -7.38 -6.56 -12.29
N LEU A 46 -7.58 -7.71 -11.65
CA LEU A 46 -7.47 -7.86 -10.19
C LEU A 46 -6.08 -7.44 -9.69
N ASN A 47 -5.02 -7.85 -10.39
CA ASN A 47 -3.63 -7.53 -10.05
C ASN A 47 -3.30 -6.03 -10.13
N THR A 48 -4.18 -5.19 -10.70
CA THR A 48 -4.00 -3.74 -10.64
C THR A 48 -4.08 -3.17 -9.22
N CYS A 49 -4.59 -3.93 -8.23
CA CYS A 49 -4.47 -3.55 -6.82
C CYS A 49 -3.00 -3.37 -6.37
N PHE A 50 -2.03 -3.96 -7.09
CA PHE A 50 -0.59 -3.77 -6.84
C PHE A 50 0.07 -2.71 -7.74
N ASP A 51 -0.68 -2.08 -8.64
CA ASP A 51 -0.19 -1.08 -9.60
C ASP A 51 -0.79 0.30 -9.34
N GLY A 52 0.02 1.20 -8.78
CA GLY A 52 -0.39 2.58 -8.50
C GLY A 52 -0.72 3.41 -9.75
N ALA A 53 -0.48 2.93 -10.97
CA ALA A 53 -0.99 3.60 -12.16
C ALA A 53 -2.52 3.46 -12.31
N TYR A 54 -3.10 2.33 -11.90
CA TYR A 54 -4.50 1.98 -12.20
C TYR A 54 -5.32 1.57 -10.98
N GLY A 55 -4.73 0.87 -10.02
CA GLY A 55 -5.40 0.54 -8.76
C GLY A 55 -5.78 1.78 -7.97
N ARG A 56 -6.51 1.58 -6.89
CA ARG A 56 -7.03 2.66 -6.04
C ARG A 56 -6.67 2.42 -4.60
N ILE A 57 -6.32 3.49 -3.89
CA ILE A 57 -6.25 3.47 -2.44
C ILE A 57 -7.68 3.53 -1.89
N ILE A 58 -8.04 2.58 -1.04
CA ILE A 58 -9.34 2.59 -0.34
C ILE A 58 -9.21 3.20 1.06
N CYS A 59 -8.12 2.93 1.77
CA CYS A 59 -7.82 3.60 3.03
C CYS A 59 -6.31 3.72 3.27
N ILE A 60 -5.95 4.67 4.13
CA ILE A 60 -4.60 4.85 4.67
C ILE A 60 -4.74 4.87 6.19
N ALA A 61 -4.14 3.90 6.89
CA ALA A 61 -3.99 3.96 8.34
C ALA A 61 -2.65 4.62 8.68
N TYR A 62 -2.61 5.36 9.79
CA TYR A 62 -1.40 6.01 10.24
C TYR A 62 -1.37 6.28 11.75
N ALA A 63 -0.17 6.42 12.31
CA ALA A 63 0.05 6.91 13.66
C ALA A 63 1.21 7.92 13.68
N THR A 64 1.05 8.98 14.50
CA THR A 64 2.09 9.99 14.73
C THR A 64 2.77 9.69 16.05
N ASN A 65 4.05 9.29 16.02
CA ASN A 65 4.77 8.83 17.21
C ASN A 65 3.94 7.79 18.01
N ASP A 66 3.61 8.10 19.26
CA ASP A 66 2.87 7.25 20.18
C ASP A 66 1.35 7.56 20.19
N ASP A 67 0.88 8.47 19.34
CA ASP A 67 -0.55 8.79 19.23
C ASP A 67 -1.37 7.54 18.81
N PRO A 68 -2.67 7.49 19.14
CA PRO A 68 -3.55 6.43 18.65
C PRO A 68 -3.57 6.36 17.12
N VAL A 69 -3.66 5.14 16.59
CA VAL A 69 -3.80 4.91 15.15
C VAL A 69 -5.09 5.55 14.64
N LYS A 70 -4.99 6.26 13.52
CA LYS A 70 -6.08 6.91 12.80
C LYS A 70 -6.14 6.36 11.38
N SER A 71 -7.23 6.63 10.68
CA SER A 71 -7.41 6.21 9.28
C SER A 71 -8.06 7.30 8.44
N LEU A 72 -7.64 7.38 7.18
CA LEU A 72 -8.26 8.18 6.13
C LEU A 72 -8.98 7.24 5.17
N CYS A 73 -10.26 7.46 4.95
CA CYS A 73 -11.06 6.66 4.03
C CYS A 73 -12.19 7.54 3.47
N TYR A 74 -11.94 8.15 2.32
CA TYR A 74 -12.90 8.99 1.61
C TYR A 74 -13.26 8.28 0.30
N ASP A 75 -14.10 7.26 0.34
CA ASP A 75 -14.65 6.63 -0.86
C ASP A 75 -15.94 7.37 -1.28
N PRO A 76 -16.12 7.72 -2.57
CA PRO A 76 -15.24 7.45 -3.72
C PRO A 76 -14.19 8.54 -4.02
N ASP A 77 -14.01 9.55 -3.16
CA ASP A 77 -13.03 10.64 -3.36
C ASP A 77 -11.60 10.29 -2.89
N GLU A 78 -10.93 9.38 -3.61
CA GLU A 78 -9.53 9.02 -3.36
C GLU A 78 -8.60 10.25 -3.33
N ALA A 79 -8.93 11.30 -4.10
CA ALA A 79 -8.12 12.52 -4.14
C ALA A 79 -8.16 13.28 -2.80
N GLU A 80 -9.28 13.25 -2.08
CA GLU A 80 -9.37 13.79 -0.72
C GLU A 80 -8.53 12.98 0.27
N THR A 81 -8.58 11.65 0.19
CA THR A 81 -7.72 10.76 1.00
C THR A 81 -6.24 11.13 0.83
N LEU A 82 -5.80 11.37 -0.41
CA LEU A 82 -4.43 11.77 -0.73
C LEU A 82 -4.08 13.19 -0.22
N ARG A 83 -4.99 14.17 -0.39
CA ARG A 83 -4.79 15.54 0.13
C ARG A 83 -4.59 15.54 1.64
N GLN A 84 -5.44 14.82 2.36
CA GLN A 84 -5.36 14.70 3.82
C GLN A 84 -4.05 14.02 4.24
N PHE A 85 -3.69 12.92 3.57
CA PHE A 85 -2.42 12.23 3.83
C PHE A 85 -1.22 13.17 3.67
N TRP A 86 -1.13 13.91 2.56
CA TRP A 86 0.02 14.81 2.33
C TRP A 86 0.07 16.01 3.27
N SER A 87 -1.09 16.48 3.76
CA SER A 87 -1.16 17.48 4.84
C SER A 87 -0.54 16.93 6.13
N ILE A 88 -0.87 15.70 6.51
CA ILE A 88 -0.31 15.03 7.69
C ILE A 88 1.18 14.75 7.49
N ALA A 89 1.54 14.08 6.39
CA ALA A 89 2.92 13.74 6.02
C ALA A 89 3.83 14.98 5.97
N GLY A 90 3.29 16.14 5.56
CA GLY A 90 3.91 17.46 5.57
C GLY A 90 4.61 17.87 6.88
N ARG A 91 4.19 17.27 8.00
CA ARG A 91 4.66 17.57 9.36
C ARG A 91 5.65 16.54 9.92
N HIS A 92 5.99 15.51 9.15
CA HIS A 92 6.79 14.37 9.60
C HIS A 92 8.12 14.28 8.85
N ASN A 93 9.10 13.66 9.47
CA ASN A 93 10.46 13.56 8.92
C ASN A 93 10.88 12.11 8.62
N LEU A 94 10.28 11.15 9.32
CA LEU A 94 10.56 9.72 9.15
C LEU A 94 9.26 8.97 8.87
N PHE A 95 9.22 8.26 7.75
CA PHE A 95 8.13 7.38 7.36
C PHE A 95 8.49 5.95 7.72
N ILE A 96 7.64 5.29 8.48
CA ILE A 96 7.87 3.95 9.02
C ILE A 96 6.73 3.04 8.56
N GLY A 97 7.07 1.86 8.05
CA GLY A 97 6.09 0.90 7.59
C GLY A 97 6.73 -0.45 7.27
N HIS A 98 5.95 -1.39 6.78
CA HIS A 98 6.43 -2.71 6.38
C HIS A 98 6.28 -2.90 4.87
N ASN A 99 7.40 -3.04 4.14
CA ASN A 99 7.42 -2.95 2.68
C ASN A 99 6.94 -1.57 2.13
N VAL A 100 6.94 -0.56 3.00
CA VAL A 100 6.44 0.79 2.77
C VAL A 100 7.17 1.52 1.64
N MET A 101 8.44 1.20 1.42
CA MET A 101 9.24 1.83 0.38
C MET A 101 8.90 1.27 -1.01
N ASP A 102 8.72 -0.06 -1.06
CA ASP A 102 8.49 -0.81 -2.29
C ASP A 102 7.01 -1.10 -2.55
N PHE A 103 6.10 -0.55 -1.74
CA PHE A 103 4.68 -0.62 -1.98
C PHE A 103 4.01 0.71 -1.65
N ASP A 104 3.71 0.97 -0.39
CA ASP A 104 2.81 2.03 0.09
C ASP A 104 3.18 3.41 -0.44
N LEU A 105 4.39 3.90 -0.16
CA LEU A 105 4.82 5.24 -0.54
C LEU A 105 4.94 5.38 -2.06
N ARG A 106 5.38 4.32 -2.76
CA ARG A 106 5.41 4.33 -4.23
C ARG A 106 4.00 4.40 -4.79
N PHE A 107 3.07 3.64 -4.23
CA PHE A 107 1.67 3.60 -4.65
C PHE A 107 1.00 4.96 -4.42
N ILE A 108 1.10 5.50 -3.20
CA ILE A 108 0.61 6.85 -2.84
C ILE A 108 1.18 7.89 -3.80
N TYR A 109 2.49 7.84 -4.09
CA TYR A 109 3.14 8.77 -5.02
C TYR A 109 2.56 8.68 -6.44
N GLN A 110 2.43 7.46 -6.99
CA GLN A 110 1.85 7.23 -8.30
C GLN A 110 0.38 7.71 -8.36
N ARG A 111 -0.42 7.38 -7.35
CA ARG A 111 -1.81 7.83 -7.24
C ARG A 111 -1.94 9.35 -7.12
N SER A 112 -1.02 9.99 -6.42
CA SER A 112 -0.97 11.45 -6.31
C SER A 112 -0.75 12.10 -7.68
N ILE A 113 0.15 11.54 -8.50
CA ILE A 113 0.36 12.01 -9.88
C ILE A 113 -0.89 11.81 -10.72
N VAL A 114 -1.50 10.62 -10.66
CA VAL A 114 -2.75 10.30 -11.40
C VAL A 114 -3.87 11.28 -11.03
N HIS A 115 -3.99 11.62 -9.74
CA HIS A 115 -4.99 12.55 -9.21
C HIS A 115 -4.58 14.03 -9.22
N LYS A 116 -3.43 14.36 -9.83
CA LYS A 116 -2.90 15.74 -9.92
C LYS A 116 -2.72 16.41 -8.54
N VAL A 117 -2.47 15.62 -7.51
CA VAL A 117 -2.12 16.08 -6.16
C VAL A 117 -0.60 16.17 -6.05
N ARG A 118 -0.07 17.35 -5.68
CA ARG A 118 1.38 17.56 -5.54
C ARG A 118 1.88 16.98 -4.20
N PRO A 119 2.86 16.05 -4.19
CA PRO A 119 3.48 15.58 -2.95
C PRO A 119 4.15 16.72 -2.18
N THR A 120 4.05 16.69 -0.86
CA THR A 120 4.66 17.71 0.03
C THR A 120 6.14 17.46 0.31
N HIS A 121 6.66 16.28 -0.03
CA HIS A 121 8.03 15.85 0.22
C HIS A 121 8.68 15.25 -1.03
N ASN A 122 10.00 15.41 -1.15
CA ASN A 122 10.80 14.69 -2.14
C ASN A 122 11.10 13.28 -1.62
N LEU A 123 10.40 12.28 -2.14
CA LEU A 123 10.62 10.88 -1.78
C LEU A 123 11.76 10.28 -2.61
N SER A 124 12.66 9.54 -1.95
CA SER A 124 13.78 8.85 -2.59
C SER A 124 13.55 7.34 -2.56
N PHE A 125 13.60 6.68 -3.73
CA PHE A 125 13.43 5.23 -3.87
C PHE A 125 14.76 4.48 -4.05
N ALA A 126 15.86 5.06 -3.57
CA ALA A 126 17.18 4.43 -3.64
C ALA A 126 17.27 3.27 -2.63
N ARG A 127 17.38 2.02 -3.11
CA ARG A 127 17.31 0.75 -2.35
C ARG A 127 18.25 0.57 -1.14
N TYR A 128 19.06 1.56 -0.76
CA TYR A 128 20.03 1.46 0.35
C TYR A 128 20.02 2.71 1.24
N ARG A 129 18.87 3.39 1.35
CA ARG A 129 18.74 4.58 2.18
C ARG A 129 17.58 4.41 3.17
N ASP A 130 17.90 4.57 4.45
CA ASP A 130 17.02 4.46 5.63
C ASP A 130 16.39 5.79 6.05
N TYR A 131 16.76 6.89 5.37
CA TYR A 131 16.20 8.22 5.61
C TYR A 131 15.74 8.89 4.32
N PRO A 132 14.50 9.42 4.24
CA PRO A 132 13.51 9.56 5.33
C PRO A 132 12.58 8.33 5.50
N ILE A 133 12.94 7.14 5.02
CA ILE A 133 12.07 5.96 5.02
C ILE A 133 12.73 4.82 5.80
N TYR A 134 12.10 4.39 6.88
CA TYR A 134 12.48 3.21 7.65
C TYR A 134 11.51 2.06 7.33
N ASP A 135 11.94 1.15 6.47
CA ASP A 135 11.14 -0.01 6.07
C ASP A 135 11.52 -1.22 6.92
N THR A 136 10.63 -1.65 7.80
CA THR A 136 10.89 -2.75 8.75
C THR A 136 11.24 -4.07 8.06
N MET A 137 10.69 -4.32 6.86
CA MET A 137 11.03 -5.50 6.06
C MET A 137 12.48 -5.43 5.58
N ARG A 138 12.91 -4.24 5.11
CA ARG A 138 14.26 -4.03 4.58
C ARG A 138 15.32 -4.02 5.68
N GLU A 139 14.99 -3.46 6.84
CA GLU A 139 15.84 -3.45 8.02
C GLU A 139 16.05 -4.85 8.60
N TRP A 140 15.01 -5.68 8.62
CA TRP A 140 15.12 -7.10 9.00
C TRP A 140 16.06 -7.86 8.05
N ALA A 141 15.89 -7.66 6.74
CA ALA A 141 16.73 -8.29 5.73
C ALA A 141 18.15 -7.69 5.63
N LYS A 142 18.49 -6.67 6.44
CA LYS A 142 19.73 -5.89 6.30
C LYS A 142 20.02 -5.51 4.85
N TRP A 143 18.96 -5.14 4.13
CA TRP A 143 19.02 -4.70 2.74
C TRP A 143 19.62 -5.73 1.76
N CYS A 144 19.71 -7.02 2.11
CA CYS A 144 20.27 -8.08 1.25
C CYS A 144 19.32 -8.56 0.11
N GLY A 145 18.21 -7.85 -0.10
CA GLY A 145 17.20 -8.16 -1.11
C GLY A 145 16.15 -9.20 -0.69
N ALA A 146 16.33 -9.88 0.45
CA ALA A 146 15.33 -10.77 1.01
C ALA A 146 14.03 -10.00 1.36
N THR A 147 12.91 -10.72 1.32
CA THR A 147 11.58 -10.21 1.69
C THR A 147 10.98 -11.14 2.74
N VAL A 148 10.18 -10.57 3.64
CA VAL A 148 9.54 -11.26 4.74
C VAL A 148 8.21 -10.58 5.00
N GLY A 149 7.17 -11.34 5.36
CA GLY A 149 5.86 -10.76 5.64
C GLY A 149 5.74 -10.25 7.08
N LEU A 150 4.84 -9.29 7.30
CA LEU A 150 4.60 -8.67 8.60
C LEU A 150 4.20 -9.70 9.67
N GLU A 151 3.28 -10.61 9.32
CA GLU A 151 2.83 -11.70 10.19
C GLU A 151 3.98 -12.61 10.62
N TYR A 152 4.87 -12.97 9.70
CA TYR A 152 6.04 -13.81 10.00
C TYR A 152 6.94 -13.14 11.04
N LEU A 153 7.21 -11.83 10.86
CA LEU A 153 8.01 -11.06 11.82
C LEU A 153 7.31 -10.93 13.18
N ALA A 154 6.01 -10.65 13.19
CA ALA A 154 5.24 -10.55 14.43
C ALA A 154 5.32 -11.85 15.24
N LEU A 155 5.10 -12.99 14.58
CA LEU A 155 5.21 -14.30 15.21
C LEU A 155 6.63 -14.59 15.72
N ALA A 156 7.66 -14.27 14.93
CA ALA A 156 9.06 -14.47 15.32
C ALA A 156 9.46 -13.62 16.54
N LEU A 157 8.82 -12.47 16.73
CA LEU A 157 9.08 -11.54 17.83
C LEU A 157 8.14 -11.72 19.04
N GLY A 158 7.19 -12.65 18.99
CA GLY A 158 6.20 -12.86 20.05
C GLY A 158 5.15 -11.74 20.16
N ILE A 159 4.92 -11.01 19.08
CA ILE A 159 3.96 -9.90 18.97
C ILE A 159 2.61 -10.45 18.44
N PRO A 160 1.45 -9.91 18.86
CA PRO A 160 0.16 -10.29 18.29
C PRO A 160 0.13 -10.13 16.77
N THR A 161 -0.44 -11.11 16.08
CA THR A 161 -0.58 -11.04 14.62
C THR A 161 -1.65 -10.02 14.23
N PRO A 162 -1.46 -9.30 13.11
CA PRO A 162 -2.50 -8.38 12.63
C PRO A 162 -3.67 -9.12 11.96
N LYS A 163 -3.44 -10.38 11.56
CA LYS A 163 -4.41 -11.26 10.89
C LYS A 163 -5.39 -11.87 11.88
N GLN A 164 -6.53 -11.21 12.06
CA GLN A 164 -7.70 -11.72 12.77
C GLN A 164 -8.86 -12.00 11.80
N GLY A 165 -8.62 -12.82 10.77
CA GLY A 165 -9.65 -13.26 9.81
C GLY A 165 -9.73 -12.49 8.49
N ILE A 166 -8.88 -11.48 8.29
CA ILE A 166 -8.67 -10.76 7.03
C ILE A 166 -7.22 -10.92 6.62
N ASP A 167 -7.01 -11.19 5.34
CA ASP A 167 -5.70 -11.24 4.66
C ASP A 167 -5.77 -10.28 3.47
N GLY A 168 -4.64 -9.66 3.11
CA GLY A 168 -4.59 -8.64 2.04
C GLY A 168 -5.16 -9.12 0.69
N SER A 169 -5.15 -10.43 0.44
CA SER A 169 -5.76 -11.04 -0.75
C SER A 169 -7.29 -10.90 -0.83
N ARG A 170 -7.97 -10.63 0.30
CA ARG A 170 -9.43 -10.57 0.41
C ARG A 170 -9.99 -9.15 0.47
N VAL A 171 -9.13 -8.13 0.41
CA VAL A 171 -9.53 -6.71 0.53
C VAL A 171 -10.59 -6.34 -0.52
N PHE A 172 -10.40 -6.76 -1.77
CA PHE A 172 -11.38 -6.49 -2.83
C PHE A 172 -12.71 -7.22 -2.61
N GLU A 173 -12.68 -8.48 -2.14
CA GLU A 173 -13.88 -9.25 -1.80
C GLU A 173 -14.69 -8.53 -0.70
N PHE A 174 -14.02 -8.06 0.35
CA PHE A 174 -14.65 -7.34 1.45
C PHE A 174 -15.24 -6.01 1.00
N TYR A 175 -14.52 -5.30 0.12
CA TYR A 175 -15.00 -4.06 -0.45
C TYR A 175 -16.28 -4.28 -1.27
N GLN A 176 -16.32 -5.33 -2.10
CA GLN A 176 -17.53 -5.70 -2.85
C GLN A 176 -18.72 -6.08 -1.94
N GLN A 177 -18.44 -6.60 -0.75
CA GLN A 177 -19.46 -6.91 0.28
C GLN A 177 -19.87 -5.68 1.12
N GLY A 178 -19.29 -4.49 0.86
CA GLY A 178 -19.56 -3.27 1.64
C GLY A 178 -18.93 -3.28 3.04
N ARG A 179 -17.95 -4.15 3.30
CA ARG A 179 -17.32 -4.35 4.62
C ARG A 179 -16.14 -3.42 4.84
N LEU A 180 -16.33 -2.14 4.55
CA LEU A 180 -15.27 -1.13 4.58
C LEU A 180 -14.67 -0.93 5.97
N ASP A 181 -15.50 -0.95 7.02
CA ASP A 181 -15.05 -0.82 8.41
C ASP A 181 -14.06 -1.93 8.81
N GLU A 182 -14.21 -3.12 8.24
CA GLU A 182 -13.34 -4.25 8.53
C GLU A 182 -11.98 -4.11 7.84
N ILE A 183 -11.97 -3.59 6.61
CA ILE A 183 -10.74 -3.23 5.87
C ILE A 183 -9.97 -2.15 6.64
N VAL A 184 -10.67 -1.10 7.09
CA VAL A 184 -10.04 -0.01 7.86
C VAL A 184 -9.45 -0.53 9.17
N LYS A 185 -10.19 -1.36 9.92
CA LYS A 185 -9.67 -1.98 11.15
C LYS A 185 -8.48 -2.91 10.90
N TYR A 186 -8.44 -3.58 9.75
CA TYR A 186 -7.30 -4.41 9.34
C TYR A 186 -6.05 -3.56 9.11
N CYS A 187 -6.16 -2.53 8.27
CA CYS A 187 -5.07 -1.57 8.02
C CYS A 187 -4.55 -0.90 9.31
N GLN A 188 -5.46 -0.54 10.24
CA GLN A 188 -5.07 0.00 11.55
C GLN A 188 -4.26 -1.00 12.40
N ARG A 189 -4.57 -2.29 12.34
CA ARG A 189 -3.80 -3.33 13.04
C ARG A 189 -2.41 -3.50 12.42
N ASP A 190 -2.29 -3.44 11.10
CA ASP A 190 -0.99 -3.52 10.43
C ASP A 190 -0.06 -2.37 10.85
N VAL A 191 -0.59 -1.15 11.02
CA VAL A 191 0.16 -0.01 11.61
C VAL A 191 0.57 -0.28 13.05
N GLU A 192 -0.32 -0.82 13.89
CA GLU A 192 0.01 -1.14 15.29
C GLU A 192 1.10 -2.21 15.39
N THR A 193 0.96 -3.31 14.63
CA THR A 193 1.97 -4.37 14.57
C THR A 193 3.31 -3.84 14.06
N THR A 194 3.30 -3.01 13.01
CA THR A 194 4.51 -2.35 12.49
C THR A 194 5.18 -1.50 13.57
N ARG A 195 4.40 -0.74 14.36
CA ARG A 195 4.91 0.08 15.45
C ARG A 195 5.57 -0.75 16.55
N LEU A 196 5.07 -1.95 16.84
CA LEU A 196 5.67 -2.88 17.80
C LEU A 196 6.96 -3.54 17.29
N ILE A 197 7.12 -3.68 15.96
CA ILE A 197 8.33 -4.24 15.34
C ILE A 197 9.47 -3.21 15.26
N TYR A 198 9.13 -1.95 15.03
CA TYR A 198 10.07 -0.83 14.96
C TYR A 198 10.72 -0.54 16.32
#